data_AF-A0AA40WDV6-F1
#
_entry.id   AF-A0AA40WDV6-F1
#
_cell.length_a   1.000
_cell.length_b   1.000
_cell.length_c   1.000
_cell.angle_alpha   90.00
_cell.angle_beta   90.00
_cell.angle_gamma   90.00
#
_symmetry.space_group_name_H-M   'P 1'
#
loop_
_entity.id
_entity.type
_entity.pdbx_description
1 polymer ?
#
loop_
_entity_poly.entity_id
_entity_poly.type
_entity_poly.pdbx_seq_one_letter_code
_entity_poly.pdbx_strand_id
1 'polypeptide(L)'
;MQKELSENSNFTRKDLTIFAKPPISISRSDFITAARLTLSSTNINFATSNPSEQQTLKNNRKFSKQIIFASVLGALKGFEERDLKPFHVNHKPIFAEIGSEILNTEFNPILNEDKIQILKNAFDYGIRKVYHLEWKLYTSKELY
;
A
#
# COMPACT_ATOMS: atom_id res chain seq x y z
N MET A 1 -11.30 -8.47 35.21
CA MET A 1 -9.90 -8.09 34.90
C MET A 1 -9.81 -7.83 33.40
N GLN A 2 -9.96 -6.58 32.96
CA GLN A 2 -9.86 -6.17 31.55
C GLN A 2 -8.75 -5.13 31.43
N LYS A 3 -7.54 -5.65 31.28
CA LYS A 3 -6.26 -5.02 30.95
C LYS A 3 -5.60 -6.18 30.21
N GLU A 4 -5.37 -6.20 28.91
CA GLU A 4 -4.50 -5.32 28.12
C GLU A 4 -4.81 -5.61 26.64
N LEU A 5 -5.42 -4.69 25.91
CA LEU A 5 -5.47 -4.74 24.44
C LEU A 5 -5.13 -3.38 23.82
N SER A 6 -4.57 -2.48 24.63
CA SER A 6 -4.02 -1.22 24.18
C SER A 6 -2.59 -1.44 23.68
N GLU A 7 -2.31 -0.86 22.52
CA GLU A 7 -0.98 -0.34 22.17
C GLU A 7 0.10 -1.35 21.83
N ASN A 8 -0.01 -2.02 20.68
CA ASN A 8 1.17 -2.34 19.86
C ASN A 8 0.76 -2.61 18.41
N SER A 9 0.33 -1.55 17.73
CA SER A 9 0.15 -1.54 16.26
C SER A 9 1.51 -1.39 15.56
N ASN A 10 2.50 -2.17 15.98
CA ASN A 10 3.73 -2.32 15.23
C ASN A 10 3.44 -3.42 14.21
N PHE A 11 3.15 -3.03 12.98
CA PHE A 11 3.04 -3.94 11.85
C PHE A 11 4.37 -4.69 11.74
N THR A 12 4.43 -5.92 12.25
CA THR A 12 5.70 -6.63 12.37
C THR A 12 5.98 -7.40 11.09
N ARG A 13 7.27 -7.62 10.80
CA ARG A 13 7.72 -8.45 9.65
C ARG A 13 7.05 -9.83 9.59
N LYS A 14 6.56 -10.33 10.74
CA LYS A 14 5.84 -11.60 10.85
C LYS A 14 4.44 -11.54 10.22
N ASP A 15 3.76 -10.39 10.30
CA ASP A 15 2.46 -10.20 9.64
C ASP A 15 2.63 -10.13 8.12
N LEU A 16 3.75 -9.55 7.67
CA LEU A 16 4.14 -9.46 6.25
C LEU A 16 4.44 -10.82 5.62
N THR A 17 4.99 -11.77 6.39
CA THR A 17 5.25 -13.14 5.91
C THR A 17 3.97 -13.98 5.71
N ILE A 18 2.83 -13.55 6.25
CA ILE A 18 1.54 -14.22 6.03
C ILE A 18 1.06 -14.04 4.59
N PHE A 19 1.45 -12.94 3.93
CA PHE A 19 0.89 -12.54 2.64
C PHE A 19 1.68 -13.04 1.42
N ALA A 20 2.90 -13.54 1.60
CA ALA A 20 3.74 -13.90 0.46
C ALA A 20 4.46 -15.23 0.67
N LYS A 21 4.10 -16.19 -0.18
CA LYS A 21 4.92 -17.36 -0.49
C LYS A 21 5.37 -17.24 -1.96
N PRO A 22 6.67 -17.22 -2.26
CA PRO A 22 7.83 -17.30 -1.35
C PRO A 22 8.03 -16.01 -0.52
N PRO A 23 8.78 -16.07 0.60
CA PRO A 23 9.03 -14.93 1.48
C PRO A 23 9.61 -13.75 0.69
N ILE A 24 9.04 -12.58 0.94
CA ILE A 24 9.41 -11.31 0.30
C ILE A 24 10.89 -10.97 0.60
N SER A 25 11.72 -10.85 -0.43
CA SER A 25 13.10 -10.34 -0.34
C SER A 25 13.18 -8.86 -0.73
N ILE A 26 12.28 -8.04 -0.18
CA ILE A 26 12.29 -6.58 -0.40
C ILE A 26 13.21 -5.91 0.63
N SER A 27 14.13 -5.06 0.16
CA SER A 27 14.94 -4.24 1.04
C SER A 27 14.08 -3.21 1.80
N ARG A 28 14.41 -2.99 3.07
CA ARG A 28 13.76 -1.95 3.90
C ARG A 28 13.96 -0.55 3.30
N SER A 29 15.11 -0.27 2.67
CA SER A 29 15.38 1.01 2.00
C SER A 29 14.41 1.25 0.85
N ASP A 30 14.15 0.21 0.07
CA ASP A 30 13.34 0.27 -1.14
C ASP A 30 11.88 0.45 -0.75
N PHE A 31 11.43 -0.29 0.25
CA PHE A 31 10.10 -0.09 0.84
C PHE A 31 9.90 1.35 1.35
N ILE A 32 10.86 1.90 2.11
CA ILE A 32 10.77 3.27 2.62
C ILE A 32 10.72 4.28 1.47
N THR A 33 11.53 4.07 0.43
CA THR A 33 11.59 4.96 -0.74
C THR A 33 10.28 4.93 -1.51
N ALA A 34 9.76 3.74 -1.82
CA ALA A 34 8.50 3.56 -2.50
C ALA A 34 7.32 4.13 -1.69
N ALA A 35 7.26 3.85 -0.39
CA ALA A 35 6.24 4.39 0.49
C ALA A 35 6.28 5.92 0.56
N ARG A 36 7.48 6.53 0.58
CA ARG A 36 7.63 7.99 0.51
C ARG A 36 7.15 8.54 -0.83
N LEU A 37 7.50 7.91 -1.94
CA LEU A 37 7.03 8.33 -3.27
C LEU A 37 5.50 8.32 -3.33
N THR A 38 4.88 7.23 -2.89
CA THR A 38 3.41 7.09 -2.85
C THR A 38 2.73 8.12 -1.96
N LEU A 39 3.28 8.39 -0.78
CA LEU A 39 2.71 9.37 0.15
C LEU A 39 2.97 10.83 -0.24
N SER A 40 4.01 11.10 -1.03
CA SER A 40 4.35 12.48 -1.45
C SER A 40 3.51 12.93 -2.64
N SER A 41 3.10 12.00 -3.51
CA SER A 41 2.15 12.25 -4.59
C SER A 41 0.72 12.47 -4.12
N THR A 42 0.40 12.06 -2.90
CA THR A 42 -0.93 12.26 -2.34
C THR A 42 -1.01 13.61 -1.63
N ASN A 43 -1.70 14.57 -2.25
CA ASN A 43 -2.09 15.81 -1.59
C ASN A 43 -3.17 15.47 -0.55
N ILE A 44 -2.73 15.24 0.68
CA ILE A 44 -3.61 14.97 1.79
C ILE A 44 -4.27 16.29 2.24
N ASN A 45 -5.28 16.74 1.49
CA ASN A 45 -6.15 17.86 1.88
C ASN A 45 -7.24 17.33 2.81
N PHE A 46 -7.05 17.43 4.12
CA PHE A 46 -8.11 17.09 5.08
C PHE A 46 -8.70 18.37 5.66
N ALA A 47 -9.89 18.73 5.16
CA ALA A 47 -10.71 19.78 5.76
C ALA A 47 -11.10 19.36 7.18
N THR A 48 -10.96 20.31 8.11
CA THR A 48 -11.30 20.20 9.53
C THR A 48 -12.80 20.04 9.72
N SER A 49 -13.24 18.91 10.27
CA SER A 49 -14.59 18.74 10.80
C SER A 49 -14.57 18.03 12.18
N ASN A 50 -15.74 17.92 12.80
CA ASN A 50 -16.04 17.91 14.24
C ASN A 50 -15.30 16.89 15.14
N PRO A 51 -15.28 17.05 16.48
CA PRO A 51 -14.49 16.22 17.40
C PRO A 51 -14.81 14.72 17.42
N SER A 52 -16.07 14.33 17.18
CA SER A 52 -16.50 12.93 17.05
C SER A 52 -16.10 12.31 15.70
N GLU A 53 -16.09 13.12 14.64
CA GLU A 53 -15.56 12.75 13.33
C GLU A 53 -14.04 12.64 13.34
N GLN A 54 -13.33 13.33 14.24
CA GLN A 54 -11.87 13.28 14.32
C GLN A 54 -11.35 11.88 14.72
N GLN A 55 -12.05 11.13 15.56
CA GLN A 55 -11.58 9.81 16.00
C GLN A 55 -11.80 8.74 14.92
N THR A 56 -12.94 8.80 14.21
CA THR A 56 -13.19 7.98 13.01
C THR A 56 -12.28 8.40 11.86
N LEU A 57 -12.06 9.70 11.61
CA LEU A 57 -11.07 10.20 10.64
C LEU A 57 -9.66 9.70 10.96
N LYS A 58 -9.25 9.74 12.23
CA LYS A 58 -7.91 9.32 12.66
C LYS A 58 -7.71 7.81 12.49
N ASN A 59 -8.73 7.02 12.79
CA ASN A 59 -8.72 5.57 12.56
C ASN A 59 -8.73 5.23 11.06
N ASN A 60 -9.55 5.92 10.26
CA ASN A 60 -9.58 5.76 8.81
C ASN A 60 -8.24 6.17 8.20
N ARG A 61 -7.65 7.28 8.62
CA ARG A 61 -6.32 7.74 8.18
C ARG A 61 -5.22 6.73 8.49
N LYS A 62 -5.27 6.10 9.66
CA LYS A 62 -4.32 5.04 10.03
C LYS A 62 -4.50 3.80 9.15
N PHE A 63 -5.75 3.44 8.87
CA PHE A 63 -6.06 2.29 8.03
C PHE A 63 -5.71 2.53 6.56
N SER A 64 -6.03 3.69 5.98
CA SER A 64 -5.61 4.05 4.62
C SER A 64 -4.10 3.99 4.43
N LYS A 65 -3.32 4.42 5.44
CA LYS A 65 -1.86 4.24 5.41
C LYS A 65 -1.43 2.77 5.38
N GLN A 66 -2.11 1.91 6.13
CA GLN A 66 -1.84 0.47 6.11
C GLN A 66 -2.18 -0.15 4.75
N ILE A 67 -3.28 0.28 4.12
CA ILE A 67 -3.67 -0.13 2.76
C ILE A 67 -2.62 0.30 1.76
N ILE A 68 -2.19 1.57 1.80
CA ILE A 68 -1.10 2.10 0.96
C ILE A 68 0.15 1.26 1.13
N PHE A 69 0.56 0.97 2.37
CA PHE A 69 1.75 0.16 2.63
C PHE A 69 1.62 -1.28 2.11
N ALA A 70 0.46 -1.90 2.26
CA ALA A 70 0.19 -3.23 1.71
C ALA A 70 0.29 -3.20 0.17
N SER A 71 -0.29 -2.20 -0.50
CA SER A 71 -0.20 -2.05 -1.95
C SER A 71 1.21 -1.75 -2.45
N VAL A 72 1.96 -0.88 -1.75
CA VAL A 72 3.37 -0.61 -2.09
C VAL A 72 4.21 -1.88 -1.97
N LEU A 73 3.98 -2.66 -0.92
CA LEU A 73 4.69 -3.93 -0.75
C LEU A 73 4.33 -4.92 -1.86
N GLY A 74 3.05 -5.01 -2.23
CA GLY A 74 2.60 -5.82 -3.36
C GLY A 74 3.23 -5.39 -4.67
N ALA A 75 3.31 -4.09 -4.94
CA ALA A 75 3.98 -3.56 -6.13
C ALA A 75 5.46 -3.94 -6.15
N LEU A 76 6.19 -3.73 -5.05
CA LEU A 76 7.59 -4.13 -4.96
C LEU A 76 7.78 -5.64 -5.15
N LYS A 77 6.82 -6.46 -4.69
CA LYS A 77 6.82 -7.91 -4.94
C LYS A 77 6.59 -8.22 -6.43
N GLY A 78 5.65 -7.54 -7.07
CA GLY A 78 5.43 -7.66 -8.51
C GLY A 78 6.66 -7.28 -9.33
N PHE A 79 7.41 -6.25 -8.91
CA PHE A 79 8.67 -5.87 -9.55
C PHE A 79 9.73 -6.97 -9.40
N GLU A 80 9.86 -7.56 -8.21
CA GLU A 80 10.74 -8.70 -7.96
C GLU A 80 10.37 -9.91 -8.83
N GLU A 81 9.08 -10.24 -8.93
CA GLU A 81 8.58 -11.39 -9.71
C GLU A 81 8.76 -11.24 -11.22
N ARG A 82 8.77 -9.99 -11.72
CA ARG A 82 8.94 -9.67 -13.14
C ARG A 82 10.36 -9.28 -13.51
N ASP A 83 11.30 -9.34 -12.56
CA ASP A 83 12.68 -8.88 -12.74
C ASP A 83 12.79 -7.43 -13.25
N LEU A 84 11.89 -6.56 -12.78
CA LEU A 84 11.80 -5.16 -13.16
C LEU A 84 12.36 -4.26 -12.06
N LYS A 85 13.07 -3.19 -12.43
CA LYS A 85 13.64 -2.24 -11.47
C LYS A 85 12.57 -1.27 -10.94
N PRO A 86 12.19 -1.28 -9.65
CA PRO A 86 11.07 -0.45 -9.13
C PRO A 86 11.27 1.05 -9.35
N PHE A 87 12.52 1.51 -9.33
CA PHE A 87 12.87 2.93 -9.42
C PHE A 87 13.39 3.33 -10.81
N HIS A 88 13.10 2.55 -11.84
CA HIS A 88 13.30 3.00 -13.21
C HIS A 88 12.37 4.18 -13.52
N VAL A 89 12.79 5.08 -14.43
CA VAL A 89 12.07 6.32 -14.74
C VAL A 89 10.62 6.05 -15.17
N ASN A 90 10.42 4.99 -15.96
CA ASN A 90 9.11 4.56 -16.47
C ASN A 90 8.27 3.81 -15.43
N HIS A 91 8.87 3.36 -14.31
CA HIS A 91 8.21 2.55 -13.30
C HIS A 91 7.77 3.37 -12.09
N LYS A 92 8.55 4.41 -11.73
CA LYS A 92 8.25 5.32 -10.61
C LYS A 92 6.82 5.87 -10.59
N PRO A 93 6.18 6.22 -11.73
CA PRO A 93 4.81 6.78 -11.73
C PRO A 93 3.78 5.87 -11.06
N ILE A 94 3.98 4.55 -11.07
CA ILE A 94 3.05 3.58 -10.47
C ILE A 94 2.78 3.86 -8.99
N PHE A 95 3.80 4.34 -8.26
CA PHE A 95 3.68 4.64 -6.84
C PHE A 95 2.75 5.83 -6.60
N ALA A 96 2.71 6.78 -7.52
CA ALA A 96 1.79 7.91 -7.45
C ALA A 96 0.36 7.50 -7.80
N GLU A 97 0.18 6.66 -8.81
CA GLU A 97 -1.11 6.10 -9.19
C GLU A 97 -1.74 5.31 -8.04
N ILE A 98 -0.98 4.42 -7.40
CA ILE A 98 -1.43 3.63 -6.23
C ILE A 98 -1.91 4.55 -5.12
N GLY A 99 -1.16 5.61 -4.81
CA GLY A 99 -1.52 6.56 -3.76
C GLY A 99 -2.82 7.31 -4.05
N SER A 100 -2.98 7.78 -5.29
CA SER A 100 -4.16 8.51 -5.74
C SER A 100 -5.41 7.63 -5.72
N GLU A 101 -5.34 6.41 -6.29
CA GLU A 101 -6.48 5.50 -6.39
C GLU A 101 -6.98 5.04 -5.03
N ILE A 102 -6.08 4.73 -4.09
CA ILE A 102 -6.47 4.29 -2.74
C ILE A 102 -7.11 5.42 -1.93
N LEU A 103 -6.64 6.66 -2.08
CA LEU A 103 -7.23 7.79 -1.35
C LEU A 103 -8.57 8.24 -1.91
N ASN A 104 -8.81 8.06 -3.21
CA ASN A 104 -10.11 8.33 -3.82
C ASN A 104 -11.14 7.23 -3.55
N THR A 105 -10.74 6.13 -2.90
CA THR A 105 -11.65 5.05 -2.54
C THR A 105 -12.30 5.36 -1.19
N GLU A 106 -13.62 5.54 -1.17
CA GLU A 106 -14.37 5.72 0.07
C GLU A 106 -14.37 4.41 0.89
N PHE A 107 -13.82 4.48 2.11
CA PHE A 107 -13.84 3.35 3.05
C PHE A 107 -15.05 3.49 3.99
N ASN A 108 -16.05 2.64 3.79
CA ASN A 108 -17.14 2.47 4.75
C ASN A 108 -16.60 2.02 6.12
N PRO A 109 -17.33 2.21 7.22
CA PRO A 109 -16.92 1.70 8.53
C PRO A 109 -16.84 0.17 8.51
N ILE A 110 -15.62 -0.34 8.48
CA ILE A 110 -15.27 -1.75 8.26
C ILE A 110 -15.17 -2.52 9.59
N LEU A 111 -15.80 -3.70 9.68
CA LEU A 111 -15.64 -4.66 10.78
C LEU A 111 -14.19 -5.20 10.83
N ASN A 112 -13.67 -5.51 12.01
CA ASN A 112 -12.24 -5.86 12.15
C ASN A 112 -11.78 -7.08 11.32
N GLU A 113 -12.65 -8.06 11.06
CA GLU A 113 -12.32 -9.24 10.23
C GLU A 113 -12.09 -8.88 8.76
N ASP A 114 -12.83 -7.90 8.24
CA ASP A 114 -12.69 -7.40 6.88
C ASP A 114 -11.35 -6.68 6.65
N LYS A 115 -10.72 -6.15 7.72
CA LYS A 115 -9.47 -5.38 7.59
C LYS A 115 -8.32 -6.20 7.04
N ILE A 116 -8.16 -7.44 7.51
CA ILE A 116 -7.09 -8.33 7.01
C ILE A 116 -7.34 -8.65 5.53
N GLN A 117 -8.60 -8.92 5.16
CA GLN A 117 -8.95 -9.20 3.77
C GLN A 117 -8.71 -7.98 2.86
N ILE A 118 -9.02 -6.77 3.34
CA ILE A 118 -8.74 -5.54 2.60
C ILE A 118 -7.23 -5.35 2.40
N LEU A 119 -6.41 -5.62 3.42
CA LEU A 119 -4.96 -5.53 3.29
C LEU A 119 -4.40 -6.57 2.31
N LYS A 120 -4.95 -7.79 2.28
CA LYS A 120 -4.63 -8.80 1.25
C LYS A 120 -4.99 -8.31 -0.14
N ASN A 121 -6.22 -7.84 -0.31
CA ASN A 121 -6.68 -7.33 -1.60
C ASN A 121 -5.84 -6.14 -2.08
N ALA A 122 -5.41 -5.28 -1.16
CA ALA A 122 -4.54 -4.14 -1.42
C ALA A 122 -3.14 -4.59 -1.86
N PHE A 123 -2.59 -5.63 -1.22
CA PHE A 123 -1.34 -6.26 -1.63
C PHE A 123 -1.45 -6.86 -3.05
N ASP A 124 -2.47 -7.67 -3.31
CA ASP A 124 -2.72 -8.28 -4.63
C ASP A 124 -2.98 -7.23 -5.71
N TYR A 125 -3.61 -6.12 -5.35
CA TYR A 125 -3.79 -4.97 -6.23
C TYR A 125 -2.45 -4.34 -6.63
N GLY A 126 -1.51 -4.19 -5.69
CA GLY A 126 -0.16 -3.71 -5.98
C GLY A 126 0.59 -4.59 -6.98
N ILE A 127 0.52 -5.92 -6.82
CA ILE A 127 1.11 -6.88 -7.77
C ILE A 127 0.48 -6.71 -9.17
N ARG A 128 -0.85 -6.73 -9.24
CA ARG A 128 -1.60 -6.59 -10.50
C ARG A 128 -1.28 -5.30 -11.23
N LYS A 129 -1.07 -4.19 -10.51
CA LYS A 129 -0.65 -2.92 -11.10
C LYS A 129 0.69 -3.03 -11.81
N VAL A 130 1.67 -3.72 -11.23
CA VAL A 130 2.98 -3.92 -11.87
C VAL A 130 2.87 -4.79 -13.11
N TYR A 131 2.07 -5.85 -13.06
CA TYR A 131 1.84 -6.71 -14.24
C TYR A 131 1.18 -5.92 -15.38
N HIS A 132 0.25 -5.02 -15.04
CA HIS A 132 -0.37 -4.13 -16.03
C HIS A 132 0.64 -3.12 -16.60
N LEU A 133 1.51 -2.56 -15.76
CA LEU A 133 2.59 -1.67 -16.19
C LEU A 133 3.54 -2.37 -17.17
N GLU A 134 4.02 -3.58 -16.84
CA GLU A 134 4.88 -4.38 -17.71
C GLU A 134 4.23 -4.58 -19.08
N TRP A 135 2.97 -5.01 -19.10
CA TRP A 135 2.20 -5.19 -20.33
C TRP A 135 2.09 -3.89 -21.14
N LYS A 136 1.85 -2.76 -20.46
CA LYS A 136 1.79 -1.43 -21.10
C LYS A 136 3.13 -1.03 -21.74
N LEU A 137 4.24 -1.25 -21.04
CA LEU A 137 5.58 -0.93 -21.54
C LEU A 137 6.01 -1.86 -22.68
N TYR A 138 5.59 -3.13 -22.63
CA TYR A 138 5.85 -4.10 -23.69
C TYR A 138 5.13 -3.69 -24.97
N THR A 139 3.86 -3.28 -24.85
CA THR A 139 3.04 -2.85 -25.97
C THR A 139 3.46 -1.48 -26.54
N SER A 140 4.01 -0.58 -25.73
CA SER A 140 4.55 0.71 -26.19
C SER A 140 5.96 0.64 -26.79
N LYS A 141 6.64 -0.52 -26.75
CA LYS A 141 8.07 -0.70 -27.09
C LYS A 141 9.03 0.12 -26.21
N GLU A 142 8.59 0.64 -25.08
CA GLU A 142 9.41 1.44 -24.14
C GLU A 142 10.09 0.59 -23.06
N LEU A 143 10.07 -0.74 -23.24
CA LEU A 143 10.75 -1.70 -22.39
C LEU A 143 12.27 -1.78 -22.68
N TYR A 144 12.73 -1.18 -23.79
CA TYR A 144 14.13 -1.12 -24.24
C TYR A 144 14.70 0.31 -24.19
#